data_AF-A0A1W9RXN9-F1
#
_entry.id   AF-A0A1W9RXN9-F1
#
_cell.length_a   1.000
_cell.length_b   1.000
_cell.length_c   1.000
_cell.angle_alpha   90.00
_cell.angle_beta   90.00
_cell.angle_gamma   90.00
#
_symmetry.space_group_name_H-M   'P 1'
#
loop_
_entity.id
_entity.type
_entity.pdbx_description
1 polymer ?
#
loop_
_entity_poly.entity_id
_entity_poly.type
_entity_poly.pdbx_seq_one_letter_code
_entity_poly.pdbx_strand_id
1 'polypeptide(L)'
;MSVSQVSRTADAPTATPRSTSLVPLKPADAIIISLVIAFAVVSFTFLPKSAGEKFVVTHDGKIILEGELSKDSEYSINGSLGQMKLLVKDGKISVVKSNCPRKLCIKRGSISKQGDSIICVPNRVIITIQGKGEIDGVTG
;
A
#
# COMPACT_ATOMS: atom_id res chain seq x y z
N MET A 1 -15.22 50.57 -32.67
CA MET A 1 -15.22 49.17 -33.14
C MET A 1 -15.06 48.30 -31.89
N SER A 2 -16.08 48.16 -31.05
CA SER A 2 -17.32 47.38 -31.24
C SER A 2 -17.07 45.89 -31.41
N VAL A 3 -17.80 45.14 -30.57
CA VAL A 3 -18.32 43.77 -30.75
C VAL A 3 -17.73 42.71 -29.80
N SER A 4 -18.61 42.35 -28.84
CA SER A 4 -18.93 41.01 -28.33
C SER A 4 -17.93 40.24 -27.47
N GLN A 5 -18.32 39.45 -26.47
CA GLN A 5 -19.53 39.14 -25.68
C GLN A 5 -19.10 37.90 -24.84
N VAL A 6 -19.91 37.52 -23.85
CA VAL A 6 -19.92 36.18 -23.21
C VAL A 6 -18.95 35.93 -22.04
N SER A 7 -19.37 36.40 -20.87
CA SER A 7 -19.77 35.58 -19.72
C SER A 7 -19.28 34.11 -19.69
N ARG A 8 -18.40 33.78 -18.74
CA ARG A 8 -18.46 32.54 -17.94
C ARG A 8 -17.58 32.70 -16.71
N THR A 9 -18.27 32.87 -15.60
CA THR A 9 -17.76 32.81 -14.23
C THR A 9 -17.02 31.50 -14.01
N ALA A 10 -15.74 31.58 -13.65
CA ALA A 10 -15.04 30.45 -13.08
C ALA A 10 -15.61 30.22 -11.67
N ASP A 11 -16.51 29.25 -11.57
CA ASP A 11 -16.96 28.66 -10.31
C ASP A 11 -15.73 28.15 -9.54
N ALA A 12 -15.37 28.86 -8.48
CA ALA A 12 -14.65 28.27 -7.38
C ALA A 12 -15.56 27.24 -6.70
N PRO A 13 -15.11 26.02 -6.37
CA PRO A 13 -15.82 25.17 -5.43
C PRO A 13 -15.67 25.80 -4.04
N THR A 14 -16.55 26.75 -3.76
CA THR A 14 -16.78 27.37 -2.46
C THR A 14 -16.99 26.26 -1.45
N ALA A 15 -16.11 26.21 -0.45
CA ALA A 15 -16.29 25.41 0.74
C ALA A 15 -17.68 25.71 1.34
N THR A 16 -18.61 24.77 1.20
CA THR A 16 -19.89 24.82 1.91
C THR A 16 -19.73 24.13 3.26
N PRO A 17 -19.84 24.86 4.40
CA PRO A 17 -20.04 24.24 5.69
C PRO A 17 -21.52 23.84 5.76
N ARG A 18 -21.85 22.59 5.42
CA ARG A 18 -23.23 22.10 5.54
C ARG A 18 -23.42 21.32 6.82
N SER A 19 -23.99 22.03 7.79
CA SER A 19 -24.86 21.50 8.84
C SER A 19 -24.22 20.54 9.83
N THR A 20 -23.53 21.12 10.82
CA THR A 20 -23.46 20.53 12.16
C THR A 20 -24.86 20.58 12.76
N SER A 21 -25.71 19.62 12.40
CA SER A 21 -26.95 19.38 13.13
C SER A 21 -26.56 18.86 14.51
N LEU A 22 -26.63 19.74 15.51
CA LEU A 22 -26.62 19.35 16.91
C LEU A 22 -27.89 18.55 17.18
N VAL A 23 -27.83 17.25 16.86
CA VAL A 23 -28.87 16.28 17.25
C VAL A 23 -28.84 16.22 18.77
N PRO A 24 -29.96 16.51 19.46
CA PRO A 24 -30.03 16.26 20.90
C PRO A 24 -29.99 14.75 21.09
N LEU A 25 -28.79 14.21 21.35
CA LEU A 25 -28.60 12.81 21.65
C LEU A 25 -29.39 12.49 22.92
N LYS A 26 -30.56 11.88 22.74
CA LYS A 26 -31.19 11.11 23.81
C LYS A 26 -30.20 9.99 24.19
N PRO A 27 -30.14 9.55 25.46
CA PRO A 27 -29.20 8.52 25.88
C PRO A 27 -29.31 7.24 25.04
N ALA A 28 -30.48 6.98 24.45
CA ALA A 28 -30.72 5.90 23.51
C ALA A 28 -29.99 6.05 22.15
N ASP A 29 -29.93 7.25 21.55
CA ASP A 29 -29.21 7.46 20.28
C ASP A 29 -27.69 7.35 20.46
N ALA A 30 -27.17 7.78 21.61
CA ALA A 30 -25.75 7.63 21.95
C ALA A 30 -25.34 6.15 22.05
N ILE A 31 -26.24 5.29 22.58
CA ILE A 31 -26.01 3.85 22.67
C ILE A 31 -25.95 3.22 21.26
N ILE A 32 -26.87 3.60 20.37
CA ILE A 32 -26.89 3.07 18.99
C ILE A 32 -25.63 3.49 18.23
N ILE A 33 -25.23 4.76 18.32
CA ILE A 33 -24.02 5.26 17.66
C ILE A 33 -22.77 4.55 18.19
N SER A 34 -22.65 4.39 19.52
CA SER A 34 -21.54 3.66 20.13
C SER A 34 -21.49 2.20 19.66
N LEU A 35 -22.65 1.55 19.53
CA LEU A 35 -22.73 0.16 19.08
C LEU A 35 -22.31 0.02 17.61
N VAL A 36 -22.74 0.94 16.74
CA VAL A 36 -22.35 0.94 15.32
C VAL A 36 -20.84 1.16 15.16
N ILE A 37 -20.27 2.11 15.92
CA ILE A 37 -18.81 2.37 15.90
C ILE A 37 -18.05 1.14 16.42
N ALA A 38 -18.50 0.54 17.52
CA ALA A 38 -17.88 -0.67 18.06
C ALA A 38 -17.95 -1.82 17.05
N PHE A 39 -19.09 -2.02 16.39
CA PHE A 39 -19.25 -3.07 15.38
C PHE A 39 -18.36 -2.83 14.15
N ALA A 40 -18.21 -1.58 13.71
CA ALA A 40 -17.32 -1.22 12.61
C ALA A 40 -15.84 -1.48 12.96
N VAL A 41 -15.40 -1.12 14.17
CA VAL A 41 -14.03 -1.38 14.65
C VAL A 41 -13.77 -2.88 14.78
N VAL A 42 -14.71 -3.63 15.35
CA VAL A 42 -14.60 -5.09 15.50
C VAL A 42 -14.55 -5.76 14.12
N SER A 43 -15.45 -5.37 13.20
CA SER A 43 -15.46 -5.91 11.85
C SER A 43 -14.15 -5.61 11.12
N PHE A 44 -13.63 -4.38 11.20
CA PHE A 44 -12.36 -3.99 10.57
C PHE A 44 -11.14 -4.74 11.12
N THR A 45 -11.13 -5.05 12.42
CA THR A 45 -10.04 -5.82 13.05
C THR A 45 -10.11 -7.32 12.74
N PHE A 46 -11.29 -7.84 12.42
CA PHE A 46 -11.50 -9.25 12.09
C PHE A 46 -11.29 -9.62 10.61
N LEU A 47 -10.98 -8.67 9.72
CA LEU A 47 -10.68 -9.01 8.32
C LEU A 47 -9.36 -9.80 8.24
N PRO A 48 -9.39 -11.08 7.79
CA PRO A 48 -8.16 -11.84 7.59
C PRO A 48 -7.35 -11.21 6.46
N LYS A 49 -6.13 -10.77 6.75
CA LYS A 49 -5.16 -10.44 5.69
C LYS A 49 -4.71 -11.74 5.05
N SER A 50 -5.04 -11.94 3.77
CA SER A 50 -4.62 -13.11 3.00
C SER A 50 -3.11 -13.30 3.07
N ALA A 51 -2.68 -14.55 3.29
CA ALA A 51 -1.28 -14.93 3.23
C ALA A 51 -0.76 -14.71 1.80
N GLY A 52 0.45 -14.17 1.69
CA GLY A 52 1.15 -14.05 0.42
C GLY A 52 1.58 -15.41 -0.08
N GLU A 53 1.40 -15.68 -1.36
CA GLU A 53 1.84 -16.93 -2.00
C GLU A 53 3.08 -16.70 -2.85
N LYS A 54 3.12 -15.56 -3.54
CA LYS A 54 4.19 -15.20 -4.48
C LYS A 54 4.79 -13.86 -4.13
N PHE A 55 6.06 -13.67 -4.49
CA PHE A 55 6.71 -12.38 -4.48
C PHE A 55 7.15 -12.02 -5.90
N VAL A 56 7.07 -10.73 -6.20
CA VAL A 56 7.54 -10.15 -7.46
C VAL A 56 8.53 -9.06 -7.12
N VAL A 57 9.68 -9.09 -7.77
CA VAL A 57 10.72 -8.08 -7.67
C VAL A 57 10.79 -7.32 -8.98
N THR A 58 10.62 -6.02 -8.87
CA THR A 58 10.61 -5.09 -9.98
C THR A 58 11.80 -4.16 -9.85
N HIS A 59 12.53 -3.95 -10.94
CA HIS A 59 13.60 -2.96 -11.05
C HIS A 59 13.26 -1.99 -12.20
N ASP A 60 13.24 -0.69 -11.91
CA ASP A 60 12.85 0.35 -12.89
C ASP A 60 11.49 0.06 -13.57
N GLY A 61 10.52 -0.47 -12.82
CA GLY A 61 9.18 -0.80 -13.32
C GLY A 61 9.09 -2.09 -14.12
N LYS A 62 10.20 -2.81 -14.34
CA LYS A 62 10.22 -4.11 -15.02
C LYS A 62 10.40 -5.25 -14.04
N ILE A 63 9.63 -6.31 -14.20
CA ILE A 63 9.76 -7.52 -13.38
C ILE A 63 11.08 -8.20 -13.76
N ILE A 64 11.95 -8.40 -12.77
CA ILE A 64 13.26 -9.04 -12.95
C ILE A 64 13.35 -10.40 -12.25
N LEU A 65 12.48 -10.65 -11.28
CA LEU A 65 12.46 -11.90 -10.53
C LEU A 65 11.06 -12.13 -9.95
N GLU A 66 10.58 -13.36 -10.07
CA GLU A 66 9.36 -13.82 -9.40
C GLU A 66 9.66 -15.15 -8.71
N GLY A 67 8.98 -15.40 -7.59
CA GLY A 67 9.12 -16.64 -6.87
C GLY A 67 7.99 -16.89 -5.88
N GLU A 68 8.01 -18.07 -5.26
CA GLU A 68 7.05 -18.51 -4.25
C GLU A 68 7.63 -18.29 -2.86
N LEU A 69 6.82 -17.83 -1.90
CA LEU A 69 7.26 -17.70 -0.51
C LEU A 69 7.42 -19.06 0.19
N SER A 70 6.78 -20.11 -0.34
CA SER A 70 6.80 -21.48 0.22
C SER A 70 8.16 -22.17 0.13
N LYS A 71 9.11 -21.64 -0.66
CA LYS A 71 10.43 -22.25 -0.90
C LYS A 71 11.53 -21.35 -0.37
N ASP A 72 12.22 -21.84 0.65
CA ASP A 72 13.41 -21.17 1.21
C ASP A 72 14.49 -21.03 0.13
N SER A 73 14.95 -19.79 -0.08
CA SER A 73 15.85 -19.45 -1.19
C SER A 73 16.55 -18.12 -0.95
N GLU A 74 17.78 -18.00 -1.48
CA GLU A 74 18.55 -16.75 -1.49
C GLU A 74 18.69 -16.25 -2.92
N TYR A 75 18.39 -14.98 -3.16
CA TYR A 75 18.51 -14.35 -4.47
C TYR A 75 19.48 -13.18 -4.41
N SER A 76 20.37 -13.09 -5.39
CA SER A 76 21.19 -11.90 -5.62
C SER A 76 20.71 -11.18 -6.88
N ILE A 77 20.29 -9.93 -6.71
CA ILE A 77 19.85 -9.06 -7.79
C ILE A 77 20.78 -7.86 -7.90
N ASN A 78 20.88 -7.27 -9.09
CA ASN A 78 21.64 -6.04 -9.29
C ASN A 78 20.65 -4.86 -9.33
N GLY A 79 20.76 -3.96 -8.35
CA GLY A 79 20.07 -2.68 -8.36
C GLY A 79 20.97 -1.56 -8.87
N SER A 80 20.42 -0.34 -8.94
CA SER A 80 21.15 0.82 -9.49
C SER A 80 22.41 1.22 -8.70
N LEU A 81 22.52 0.88 -7.41
CA LEU A 81 23.73 1.12 -6.58
C LEU A 81 24.56 -0.15 -6.35
N GLY A 82 24.30 -1.23 -7.10
CA GLY A 82 25.04 -2.49 -7.02
C GLY A 82 24.20 -3.65 -6.49
N GLN A 83 24.90 -4.69 -6.02
CA GLN A 83 24.29 -5.96 -5.64
C GLN A 83 23.41 -5.84 -4.38
N MET A 84 22.20 -6.39 -4.45
CA MET A 84 21.26 -6.55 -3.35
C MET A 84 20.97 -8.04 -3.16
N LYS A 85 20.86 -8.47 -1.89
CA LYS A 85 20.54 -9.86 -1.55
C LYS A 85 19.20 -9.96 -0.84
N LEU A 86 18.38 -10.89 -1.31
CA LEU A 86 17.08 -11.23 -0.76
C LEU A 86 17.15 -12.62 -0.16
N LEU A 87 16.49 -12.81 0.98
CA LEU A 87 16.34 -14.08 1.64
C LEU A 87 14.86 -14.39 1.82
N VAL A 88 14.43 -15.50 1.25
CA VAL A 88 13.13 -16.13 1.50
C VAL A 88 13.36 -17.25 2.51
N LYS A 89 12.69 -17.16 3.65
CA LYS A 89 12.76 -18.16 4.71
C LYS A 89 11.47 -18.19 5.51
N ASP A 90 10.98 -19.39 5.84
CA ASP A 90 9.79 -19.60 6.68
C ASP A 90 8.53 -18.89 6.14
N GLY A 91 8.35 -18.87 4.81
CA GLY A 91 7.22 -18.19 4.19
C GLY A 91 7.30 -16.66 4.21
N LYS A 92 8.50 -16.09 4.40
CA LYS A 92 8.71 -14.63 4.45
C LYS A 92 9.89 -14.22 3.60
N ILE A 93 9.82 -13.04 3.00
CA ILE A 93 10.92 -12.45 2.23
C ILE A 93 11.50 -11.24 2.97
N SER A 94 12.83 -11.10 2.94
CA SER A 94 13.56 -9.99 3.57
C SER A 94 14.79 -9.59 2.76
N VAL A 95 15.25 -8.36 2.93
CA VAL A 95 16.49 -7.87 2.32
C VAL A 95 17.63 -8.02 3.34
N VAL A 96 18.60 -8.88 3.05
CA VAL A 96 19.73 -9.14 3.95
C VAL A 96 20.96 -8.28 3.63
N LYS A 97 21.11 -7.85 2.37
CA LYS A 97 22.20 -6.97 1.94
C LYS A 97 21.71 -5.94 0.93
N SER A 98 22.11 -4.69 1.12
CA SER A 98 21.82 -3.59 0.21
C SER A 98 22.89 -2.50 0.33
N ASN A 99 23.28 -1.94 -0.82
CA ASN A 99 24.22 -0.82 -0.91
C ASN A 99 23.54 0.56 -0.70
N CYS A 100 22.21 0.59 -0.45
CA CYS A 100 21.48 1.84 -0.18
C CYS A 100 21.96 2.49 1.16
N PRO A 101 22.26 3.81 1.21
CA PRO A 101 22.84 4.46 2.41
C PRO A 101 21.93 4.45 3.63
N ARG A 102 20.61 4.59 3.43
CA ARG A 102 19.64 4.63 4.52
C ARG A 102 19.26 3.25 5.07
N LYS A 103 19.59 2.17 4.34
CA LYS A 103 19.29 0.77 4.68
C LYS A 103 17.83 0.52 5.13
N LEU A 104 16.86 1.32 4.66
CA LEU A 104 15.46 1.24 5.07
C LEU A 104 14.82 -0.09 4.67
N CYS A 105 15.19 -0.63 3.51
CA CYS A 105 14.74 -1.95 3.05
C CYS A 105 15.17 -3.10 3.97
N ILE A 106 16.38 -3.02 4.55
CA ILE A 106 16.87 -3.99 5.54
C ILE A 106 16.12 -3.79 6.87
N LYS A 107 15.96 -2.54 7.30
CA LYS A 107 15.25 -2.19 8.55
C LYS A 107 13.77 -2.53 8.53
N ARG A 108 13.15 -2.63 7.35
CA ARG A 108 11.75 -3.04 7.19
C ARG A 108 11.51 -4.46 7.73
N GLY A 109 12.53 -5.31 7.74
CA GLY A 109 12.42 -6.69 8.20
C GLY A 109 11.77 -7.60 7.16
N SER A 110 11.23 -8.73 7.62
CA SER A 110 10.57 -9.71 6.76
C SER A 110 9.10 -9.40 6.56
N ILE A 111 8.62 -9.59 5.33
CA ILE A 111 7.22 -9.43 4.94
C ILE A 111 6.67 -10.77 4.43
N SER A 112 5.37 -10.98 4.59
CA SER A 112 4.73 -12.26 4.20
C SER A 112 3.26 -12.15 3.76
N LYS A 113 2.60 -11.00 3.97
CA LYS A 113 1.16 -10.86 3.70
C LYS A 113 0.94 -10.26 2.32
N GLN A 114 -0.16 -10.64 1.66
CA GLN A 114 -0.55 -10.02 0.40
C GLN A 114 -0.65 -8.49 0.55
N GLY A 115 -0.09 -7.76 -0.42
CA GLY A 115 -0.05 -6.30 -0.41
C GLY A 115 1.11 -5.70 0.40
N ASP A 116 1.84 -6.51 1.18
CA ASP A 116 3.09 -6.03 1.76
C ASP A 116 4.11 -5.75 0.64
N SER A 117 4.88 -4.66 0.83
CA SER A 117 5.96 -4.31 -0.07
C SER A 117 7.20 -3.79 0.66
N ILE A 118 8.36 -4.00 0.06
CA ILE A 118 9.64 -3.40 0.43
C ILE A 118 10.12 -2.57 -0.75
N ILE A 119 10.36 -1.27 -0.52
CA ILE A 119 10.78 -0.33 -1.56
C ILE A 119 12.19 0.19 -1.21
N CYS A 120 13.20 -0.01 -2.09
CA CYS A 120 14.45 0.75 -2.02
C CYS A 120 14.51 1.74 -3.18
N VAL A 121 14.03 2.96 -2.93
CA VAL A 121 14.05 4.07 -3.90
C VAL A 121 15.43 4.29 -4.52
N PRO A 122 16.55 4.32 -3.76
CA PRO A 122 17.88 4.54 -4.35
C PRO A 122 18.33 3.44 -5.32
N ASN A 123 17.93 2.18 -5.07
CA ASN A 123 18.22 1.06 -5.97
C ASN A 123 17.16 0.88 -7.05
N ARG A 124 16.06 1.64 -7.00
CA ARG A 124 14.87 1.50 -7.87
C ARG A 124 14.30 0.08 -7.89
N VAL A 125 14.40 -0.61 -6.75
CA VAL A 125 13.88 -1.97 -6.56
C VAL A 125 12.62 -1.92 -5.68
N ILE A 126 11.60 -2.63 -6.11
CA ILE A 126 10.35 -2.84 -5.39
C ILE A 126 10.13 -4.35 -5.27
N ILE A 127 9.87 -4.82 -4.05
CA ILE A 127 9.52 -6.21 -3.76
C ILE A 127 8.09 -6.19 -3.27
N THR A 128 7.18 -6.89 -3.94
CA THR A 128 5.76 -6.91 -3.61
C THR A 128 5.31 -8.34 -3.40
N ILE A 129 4.51 -8.57 -2.36
CA ILE A 129 3.89 -9.87 -2.11
C ILE A 129 2.50 -9.89 -2.74
N GLN A 130 2.31 -10.87 -3.60
CA GLN A 130 1.04 -11.15 -4.26
C GLN A 130 0.36 -12.36 -3.61
N GLY A 131 -0.96 -12.28 -3.46
CA GLY A 131 -1.79 -13.37 -3.01
C GLY A 131 -2.30 -14.21 -4.17
N LYS A 132 -3.12 -15.21 -3.86
CA LYS A 132 -3.79 -16.07 -4.84
C LYS A 132 -4.96 -15.30 -5.47
N GLY A 133 -4.64 -14.37 -6.36
CA GLY A 133 -5.60 -13.49 -7.01
C GLY A 133 -4.85 -12.32 -7.63
N GLU A 134 -5.03 -12.16 -8.94
CA GLU A 134 -4.48 -11.07 -9.75
C GLU A 134 -4.89 -9.73 -9.11
N ILE A 135 -3.94 -9.05 -8.50
CA ILE A 135 -4.08 -7.66 -8.06
C ILE A 135 -3.22 -6.83 -8.99
N ASP A 136 -3.77 -6.60 -10.18
CA ASP A 136 -3.25 -5.62 -11.12
C ASP A 136 -3.46 -4.22 -10.54
N GLY A 137 -2.40 -3.72 -9.92
CA GLY A 137 -2.30 -2.34 -9.49
C GLY A 137 -2.25 -1.42 -10.71
N VAL A 138 -3.41 -0.84 -11.05
CA VAL A 138 -3.60 0.46 -11.73
C VAL A 138 -2.44 0.91 -12.62
N THR A 139 -2.47 0.53 -13.89
CA THR A 139 -1.85 1.31 -14.97
C THR A 139 -2.96 1.66 -15.95
N GLY A 140 -3.60 2.79 -15.68
CA GLY A 140 -4.47 3.53 -16.59
C GLY A 140 -3.94 4.95 -16.72
#